data_AF-A0A1V5K7Z6-F1
#
_entry.id   AF-A0A1V5K7Z6-F1
#
_cell.length_a   1.000
_cell.length_b   1.000
_cell.length_c   1.000
_cell.angle_alpha   90.00
_cell.angle_beta   90.00
_cell.angle_gamma   90.00
#
_symmetry.space_group_name_H-M   'P 1'
#
loop_
_entity.id
_entity.type
_entity.pdbx_description
1 polymer ?
#
loop_
_entity_poly.entity_id
_entity_poly.type
_entity_poly.pdbx_seq_one_letter_code
_entity_poly.pdbx_strand_id
1 'polypeptide(L)'
;MNTIRAHLNHLKEHGEIGYYRQALQILQEHHIVIEGEPVPAAGSGCPGSRSQSLEVRTPSPEPAGRQPSQLSHWPIQLHLISPSAGHFKNSDLLVAADCTAFTLGHFHQTYLAGKTLIIACPKLDTQQEVYLEKIKVLIDVAAVNTITLLIMQVPCCGGLVRLVQTAAGQCQRKAPIKVIVIDIKGEELRNEWL
;
A
#
# COMPACT_ATOMS: atom_id res chain seq x y z
N MET A 1 -12.47 24.69 -6.48
CA MET A 1 -11.89 24.12 -7.71
C MET A 1 -12.75 22.93 -8.11
N ASN A 2 -13.31 22.88 -9.32
CA ASN A 2 -14.23 21.81 -9.74
C ASN A 2 -13.45 20.49 -9.94
N THR A 3 -13.76 19.45 -9.15
CA THR A 3 -13.06 18.16 -9.15
C THR A 3 -13.04 17.49 -10.52
N ILE A 4 -14.11 17.63 -11.31
CA ILE A 4 -14.21 17.08 -12.67
C ILE A 4 -13.19 17.76 -13.59
N ARG A 5 -13.04 19.09 -13.46
CA ARG A 5 -12.06 19.87 -14.25
C ARG A 5 -10.62 19.45 -13.94
N ALA A 6 -10.29 19.30 -12.66
CA ALA A 6 -8.97 18.85 -12.25
C ALA A 6 -8.65 17.45 -12.79
N HIS A 7 -9.64 16.56 -12.81
CA HIS A 7 -9.48 15.21 -13.35
C HIS A 7 -9.28 15.18 -14.87
N LEU A 8 -10.04 15.97 -15.63
CA LEU A 8 -9.86 16.09 -17.08
C LEU A 8 -8.47 16.61 -17.47
N ASN A 9 -7.95 17.60 -16.72
CA ASN A 9 -6.60 18.12 -16.92
C ASN A 9 -5.55 17.04 -16.66
N HIS A 10 -5.70 16.28 -15.56
CA HIS A 10 -4.82 15.15 -15.23
C HIS A 10 -4.76 14.11 -16.37
N LEU A 11 -5.90 13.69 -16.92
CA LEU A 11 -5.92 12.74 -18.03
C LEU A 11 -5.14 13.25 -19.25
N LYS A 12 -5.28 14.55 -19.56
CA LYS A 12 -4.59 15.18 -20.68
C LYS A 12 -3.07 15.32 -20.46
N GLU A 13 -2.65 15.73 -19.26
CA GLU A 13 -1.24 15.89 -18.88
C GLU A 13 -0.48 14.56 -18.85
N HIS A 14 -1.15 13.47 -18.50
CA HIS A 14 -0.55 12.13 -18.45
C HIS A 14 -0.67 11.35 -19.76
N GLY A 15 -1.16 11.97 -20.84
CA GLY A 15 -1.27 11.31 -22.14
C GLY A 15 -2.38 10.26 -22.23
N GLU A 16 -3.29 10.20 -21.25
CA GLU A 16 -4.44 9.29 -21.19
C GLU A 16 -5.58 9.77 -22.12
N ILE A 17 -5.26 9.98 -23.41
CA ILE A 17 -6.14 10.64 -24.38
C ILE A 17 -7.41 9.83 -24.64
N GLY A 18 -7.36 8.50 -24.54
CA GLY A 18 -8.53 7.63 -24.66
C GLY A 18 -9.58 7.93 -23.59
N TYR A 19 -9.17 7.90 -22.32
CA TYR A 19 -10.05 8.20 -21.19
C TYR A 19 -10.49 9.66 -21.17
N TYR A 20 -9.63 10.59 -21.60
CA TYR A 20 -10.02 12.00 -21.75
C TYR A 20 -11.20 12.16 -22.72
N ARG A 21 -11.15 11.52 -23.89
CA ARG A 21 -12.25 11.58 -24.87
C ARG A 21 -13.52 10.92 -24.34
N GLN A 22 -13.38 9.76 -23.69
CA GLN A 22 -14.52 9.07 -23.08
C GLN A 22 -15.19 9.93 -22.00
N ALA A 23 -14.41 10.59 -21.15
CA ALA A 23 -14.93 11.48 -20.13
C ALA A 23 -15.69 12.68 -20.72
N LEU A 24 -15.18 13.29 -21.80
CA LEU A 24 -15.90 14.36 -22.50
C LEU A 24 -17.23 13.88 -23.10
N GLN A 25 -17.27 12.67 -23.67
CA GLN A 25 -18.48 12.08 -24.20
C GLN A 25 -19.55 11.88 -23.12
N ILE A 26 -19.18 11.31 -21.97
CA ILE A 26 -20.09 11.11 -20.83
C ILE A 26 -20.62 12.45 -20.31
N LEU A 27 -19.75 13.46 -20.17
CA LEU A 27 -20.17 14.79 -19.72
C LEU A 27 -21.18 15.44 -20.68
N GLN A 28 -21.01 15.22 -21.99
CA GLN A 28 -21.94 15.68 -23.01
C GLN A 28 -23.28 14.94 -22.94
N GLU A 29 -23.25 13.60 -22.83
CA GLU A 29 -24.45 12.75 -22.70
C GLU A 29 -25.29 13.15 -21.47
N HIS A 30 -24.63 13.48 -20.36
CA HIS A 30 -25.28 13.89 -19.12
C HIS A 30 -25.54 15.41 -19.00
N HIS A 31 -25.26 16.19 -20.04
CA HIS A 31 -25.47 17.64 -20.08
C HIS A 31 -24.76 18.41 -18.94
N ILE A 32 -23.59 17.93 -18.51
CA ILE A 32 -22.80 18.54 -17.44
C ILE A 32 -21.88 19.60 -18.05
N VAL A 33 -22.18 20.88 -17.78
CA VAL A 33 -21.37 22.01 -18.25
C VAL A 33 -20.22 22.28 -17.27
N ILE A 34 -18.99 22.38 -17.78
CA ILE A 34 -17.82 22.79 -17.00
C ILE A 34 -17.46 24.23 -17.38
N GLU A 35 -17.78 25.19 -16.51
CA GLU A 35 -17.47 26.61 -16.76
C GLU A 35 -15.98 26.94 -16.52
N GLY A 36 -15.38 27.82 -17.33
CA GLY A 36 -14.05 28.42 -17.13
C GLY A 36 -12.92 27.88 -18.01
N GLU A 37 -12.06 28.77 -18.52
CA GLU A 37 -10.88 28.44 -19.34
C GLU A 37 -9.90 27.49 -18.60
N PRO A 38 -9.12 26.67 -19.33
CA PRO A 38 -8.14 25.77 -18.75
C PRO A 38 -7.05 26.57 -18.04
N VAL A 39 -7.22 26.76 -16.74
CA VAL A 39 -6.17 27.27 -15.87
C VAL A 39 -5.02 26.26 -15.95
N PRO A 40 -3.78 26.66 -16.28
CA PRO A 40 -2.63 25.78 -16.14
C PRO A 40 -2.63 25.30 -14.70
N ALA A 41 -2.84 23.99 -14.49
CA ALA A 41 -2.84 23.43 -13.17
C ALA A 41 -1.41 23.57 -12.65
N ALA A 42 -1.19 24.52 -11.76
CA ALA A 42 0.04 24.58 -10.98
C ALA A 42 0.11 23.32 -10.10
N GLY A 43 0.72 22.27 -10.65
CA GLY A 43 1.34 21.18 -9.89
C GLY A 43 0.44 20.30 -9.02
N SER A 44 -0.86 20.15 -9.31
CA SER A 44 -1.75 19.26 -8.56
C SER A 44 -1.78 17.84 -9.11
N GLY A 45 -0.62 17.24 -9.39
CA GLY A 45 -0.53 15.79 -9.48
C GLY A 45 -0.76 15.19 -8.09
N CYS A 46 -1.43 14.04 -7.98
CA CYS A 46 -1.51 13.32 -6.71
C CYS A 46 -0.09 13.14 -6.17
N PRO A 47 0.25 13.60 -4.94
CA PRO A 47 1.62 13.58 -4.44
C PRO A 47 2.28 12.19 -4.54
N GLY A 48 1.49 11.12 -4.42
CA GLY A 48 1.94 9.74 -4.54
C GLY A 48 2.24 9.23 -5.96
N SER A 49 1.97 10.00 -7.02
CA SER A 49 2.29 9.64 -8.42
C SER A 49 3.27 10.61 -9.08
N ARG A 50 3.87 11.54 -8.31
CA ARG A 50 4.85 12.49 -8.83
C ARG A 50 6.18 11.78 -9.09
N SER A 51 6.66 11.83 -10.32
CA SER A 51 8.01 11.36 -10.67
C SER A 51 9.06 12.27 -10.04
N GLN A 52 10.07 11.68 -9.41
CA GLN A 52 11.19 12.38 -8.79
C GLN A 52 12.45 11.50 -8.81
N SER A 53 13.61 12.13 -8.98
CA SER A 53 14.90 11.47 -8.77
C SER A 53 15.30 11.60 -7.30
N LEU A 54 15.82 10.51 -6.73
CA LEU A 54 16.35 10.50 -5.37
C LEU A 54 17.88 10.51 -5.44
N GLU A 55 18.52 11.40 -4.68
CA GLU A 55 19.96 11.35 -4.49
C GLU A 55 20.31 10.17 -3.58
N VAL A 56 21.14 9.25 -4.07
CA VAL A 56 21.64 8.13 -3.27
C VAL A 56 22.71 8.65 -2.34
N ARG A 57 22.45 8.60 -1.03
CA ARG A 57 23.48 8.89 -0.02
C ARG A 57 24.51 7.77 -0.01
N THR A 58 25.79 8.14 -0.01
CA THR A 58 26.89 7.16 0.16
C THR A 58 26.76 6.54 1.56
N PRO A 59 26.49 5.24 1.69
CA PRO A 59 26.35 4.62 3.00
C PRO A 59 27.69 4.66 3.74
N SER A 60 27.64 4.85 5.06
CA SER A 60 28.78 4.57 5.92
C SER A 60 29.16 3.08 5.79
N PRO A 61 30.44 2.71 5.95
CA PRO A 61 30.86 1.31 5.84
C PRO A 61 30.23 0.47 6.95
N GLU A 62 29.11 -0.18 6.61
CA GLU A 62 28.48 -1.26 7.38
C GLU A 62 29.34 -2.53 7.27
N PRO A 63 29.33 -3.41 8.28
CA PRO A 63 30.08 -4.66 8.22
C PRO A 63 29.68 -5.47 6.98
N ALA A 64 30.66 -5.70 6.11
CA ALA A 64 30.51 -6.42 4.85
C ALA A 64 30.22 -7.90 5.12
N GLY A 65 28.93 -8.24 5.26
CA GLY A 65 28.47 -9.61 5.44
C GLY A 65 27.25 -9.89 4.57
N ARG A 66 27.21 -11.06 3.95
CA ARG A 66 26.00 -11.54 3.25
C ARG A 66 24.88 -11.66 4.29
N GLN A 67 23.82 -10.89 4.13
CA GLN A 67 22.68 -10.98 5.02
C GLN A 67 21.76 -12.14 4.60
N PRO A 68 21.45 -13.10 5.50
CA PRO A 68 20.56 -14.19 5.17
C PRO A 68 19.11 -13.70 5.07
N SER A 69 18.34 -14.32 4.17
CA SER A 69 16.90 -14.09 4.07
C SER A 69 16.20 -14.50 5.36
N GLN A 70 15.34 -13.63 5.88
CA GLN A 70 14.43 -13.90 7.00
C GLN A 70 13.06 -14.46 6.56
N LEU A 71 12.88 -14.74 5.27
CA LEU A 71 11.61 -15.26 4.76
C LEU A 71 11.40 -16.71 5.22
N SER A 72 10.30 -16.94 5.94
CA SER A 72 9.96 -18.24 6.54
C SER A 72 9.00 -19.09 5.72
N HIS A 73 8.37 -18.52 4.68
CA HIS A 73 7.36 -19.20 3.88
C HIS A 73 7.19 -18.60 2.48
N TRP A 74 6.47 -19.30 1.60
CA TRP A 74 6.08 -18.85 0.26
C TRP A 74 4.76 -19.53 -0.16
N PRO A 75 3.86 -18.88 -0.92
CA PRO A 75 3.92 -17.52 -1.47
C PRO A 75 3.64 -16.43 -0.43
N ILE A 76 3.93 -15.17 -0.77
CA ILE A 76 3.71 -14.01 0.12
C ILE A 76 2.68 -13.00 -0.39
N GLN A 77 2.28 -13.08 -1.66
CA GLN A 77 1.25 -12.21 -2.23
C GLN A 77 -0.11 -12.53 -1.60
N LEU A 78 -0.80 -11.55 -1.01
CA LEU A 78 -2.09 -11.76 -0.33
C LEU A 78 -3.12 -12.44 -1.26
N HIS A 79 -3.07 -12.14 -2.55
CA HIS A 79 -3.89 -12.82 -3.56
C HIS A 79 -3.64 -14.33 -3.65
N LEU A 80 -2.40 -14.78 -3.43
CA LEU A 80 -1.97 -16.17 -3.63
C LEU A 80 -1.95 -17.01 -2.35
N ILE A 81 -1.78 -16.39 -1.18
CA ILE A 81 -1.68 -17.14 0.07
C ILE A 81 -2.94 -17.93 0.40
N SER A 82 -2.76 -19.10 1.01
CA SER A 82 -3.81 -19.80 1.72
C SER A 82 -3.76 -19.36 3.19
N PRO A 83 -4.77 -18.63 3.70
CA PRO A 83 -4.73 -18.08 5.06
C PRO A 83 -4.78 -19.17 6.15
N SER A 84 -5.17 -20.40 5.79
CA SER A 84 -5.19 -21.55 6.70
C SER A 84 -3.86 -22.33 6.72
N ALA A 85 -2.82 -21.86 6.03
CA ALA A 85 -1.52 -22.53 6.02
C ALA A 85 -0.85 -22.49 7.41
N GLY A 86 -0.21 -23.59 7.79
CA GLY A 86 0.28 -23.81 9.16
C GLY A 86 1.29 -22.77 9.67
N HIS A 87 2.06 -22.13 8.78
CA HIS A 87 3.03 -21.10 9.17
C HIS A 87 2.37 -19.84 9.72
N PHE A 88 1.12 -19.53 9.37
CA PHE A 88 0.40 -18.37 9.92
C PHE A 88 -0.12 -18.61 11.34
N LYS A 89 -0.24 -19.87 11.76
CA LYS A 89 -0.85 -20.22 13.04
C LYS A 89 -0.08 -19.62 14.21
N ASN A 90 -0.73 -18.81 15.03
CA ASN A 90 -0.14 -18.12 16.18
C ASN A 90 1.15 -17.36 15.83
N SER A 91 1.23 -16.80 14.63
CA SER A 91 2.41 -16.05 14.17
C SER A 91 2.25 -14.55 14.42
N ASP A 92 3.37 -13.83 14.51
CA ASP A 92 3.36 -12.38 14.29
C ASP A 92 3.33 -12.11 12.79
N LEU A 93 2.31 -11.39 12.33
CA LEU A 93 2.08 -11.12 10.92
C LEU A 93 2.62 -9.74 10.53
N LEU A 94 3.47 -9.70 9.50
CA LEU A 94 3.84 -8.49 8.79
C LEU A 94 2.99 -8.38 7.51
N VAL A 95 2.23 -7.30 7.42
CA VAL A 95 1.48 -6.90 6.23
C VAL A 95 2.18 -5.70 5.62
N ALA A 96 2.93 -5.92 4.54
CA ALA A 96 3.76 -4.89 3.94
C ALA A 96 3.20 -4.42 2.60
N ALA A 97 3.20 -3.10 2.37
CA ALA A 97 2.97 -2.57 1.03
C ALA A 97 4.13 -2.95 0.11
N ASP A 98 3.87 -3.34 -1.13
CA ASP A 98 4.86 -3.92 -2.06
C ASP A 98 6.16 -3.09 -2.18
N CYS A 99 6.05 -1.76 -2.24
CA CYS A 99 7.17 -0.85 -2.41
C CYS A 99 8.09 -0.74 -1.18
N THR A 100 7.65 -1.17 0.01
CA THR A 100 8.45 -1.04 1.25
C THR A 100 9.71 -1.89 1.21
N ALA A 101 9.64 -3.11 0.67
CA ALA A 101 10.79 -4.01 0.54
C ALA A 101 11.89 -3.46 -0.40
N PHE A 102 11.51 -2.62 -1.36
CA PHE A 102 12.44 -2.01 -2.30
C PHE A 102 12.94 -0.63 -1.85
N THR A 103 12.28 -0.02 -0.87
CA THR A 103 12.72 1.24 -0.27
C THR A 103 13.70 0.99 0.88
N LEU A 104 13.50 -0.10 1.63
CA LEU A 104 14.26 -0.40 2.84
C LEU A 104 15.42 -1.37 2.58
N GLY A 105 16.66 -0.89 2.69
CA GLY A 105 17.86 -1.72 2.54
C GLY A 105 17.95 -2.89 3.53
N HIS A 106 17.39 -2.73 4.74
CA HIS A 106 17.39 -3.75 5.80
C HIS A 106 16.00 -4.32 6.09
N PHE A 107 15.13 -4.43 5.07
CA PHE A 107 13.76 -4.92 5.24
C PHE A 107 13.67 -6.24 6.01
N HIS A 108 14.48 -7.23 5.62
CA HIS A 108 14.42 -8.57 6.19
C HIS A 108 14.85 -8.58 7.66
N GLN A 109 15.93 -7.90 8.02
CA GLN A 109 16.45 -7.93 9.40
C GLN A 109 15.60 -7.10 10.35
N THR A 110 15.16 -5.91 9.91
CA THR A 110 14.48 -4.96 10.80
C THR A 110 13.00 -5.27 10.96
N TYR A 111 12.32 -5.68 9.89
CA TYR A 111 10.85 -5.77 9.90
C TYR A 111 10.33 -7.20 9.76
N LEU A 112 11.00 -8.07 9.00
CA LEU A 112 10.52 -9.43 8.73
C LEU A 112 11.00 -10.48 9.73
N ALA A 113 12.16 -10.30 10.36
CA ALA A 113 12.75 -11.30 11.26
C ALA A 113 11.75 -11.78 12.32
N GLY A 114 11.53 -13.10 12.37
CA GLY A 114 10.60 -13.74 13.31
C GLY A 114 9.11 -13.60 12.97
N LYS A 115 8.76 -13.05 11.80
CA LYS A 115 7.36 -12.83 11.37
C LYS A 115 6.99 -13.66 10.15
N THR A 116 5.70 -13.89 9.96
CA THR A 116 5.15 -14.28 8.66
C THR A 116 4.89 -13.04 7.82
N LEU A 117 5.03 -13.16 6.50
CA LEU A 117 4.82 -12.05 5.56
C LEU A 117 3.57 -12.25 4.71
N ILE A 118 2.78 -11.18 4.55
CA ILE A 118 1.95 -10.97 3.37
C ILE A 118 2.25 -9.60 2.76
N ILE A 119 2.19 -9.52 1.43
CA ILE A 119 2.31 -8.25 0.69
C ILE A 119 1.04 -7.98 -0.10
N ALA A 120 0.68 -6.70 -0.19
CA ALA A 120 -0.47 -6.22 -0.95
C ALA A 120 -0.33 -4.73 -1.29
N CYS A 121 -0.87 -4.34 -2.45
CA CYS A 121 -1.02 -2.96 -2.85
C CYS A 121 -2.46 -2.72 -3.32
N PRO A 122 -3.39 -2.32 -2.43
CA PRO A 122 -4.81 -2.19 -2.78
C PRO A 122 -5.12 -1.24 -3.94
N LYS A 123 -4.20 -0.34 -4.29
CA LYS A 123 -4.31 0.51 -5.47
C LYS A 123 -4.14 -0.27 -6.79
N LEU A 124 -3.29 -1.30 -6.80
CA LEU A 124 -2.97 -2.11 -7.97
C LEU A 124 -3.76 -3.43 -7.98
N ASP A 125 -4.18 -3.88 -6.81
CA ASP A 125 -4.87 -5.15 -6.63
C ASP A 125 -6.38 -5.02 -6.91
N THR A 126 -6.93 -6.05 -7.55
CA THR A 126 -8.38 -6.18 -7.76
C THR A 126 -9.01 -7.14 -6.74
N GLN A 127 -10.34 -7.15 -6.63
CA GLN A 127 -11.10 -8.05 -5.74
C GLN A 127 -10.74 -7.90 -4.25
N GLN A 128 -10.86 -6.66 -3.75
CA GLN A 128 -10.55 -6.33 -2.35
C GLN A 128 -11.40 -7.12 -1.34
N GLU A 129 -12.61 -7.60 -1.71
CA GLU A 129 -13.41 -8.45 -0.83
C GLU A 129 -12.70 -9.77 -0.49
N VAL A 130 -11.97 -10.36 -1.45
CA VAL A 130 -11.20 -11.59 -1.22
C VAL A 130 -10.09 -11.36 -0.19
N TYR A 131 -9.45 -10.20 -0.23
CA TYR A 131 -8.40 -9.86 0.71
C TYR A 131 -8.94 -9.68 2.12
N LEU A 132 -10.09 -9.00 2.23
CA LEU A 132 -10.80 -8.80 3.49
C LEU A 132 -11.12 -10.15 4.15
N GLU A 133 -11.68 -11.10 3.39
CA GLU A 133 -11.99 -12.43 3.92
C GLU A 133 -10.74 -13.22 4.32
N LYS A 134 -9.65 -13.15 3.54
CA LYS A 134 -8.39 -13.81 3.91
C LYS A 134 -7.80 -13.22 5.20
N ILE A 135 -7.84 -11.90 5.38
CA ILE A 135 -7.37 -11.26 6.62
C ILE A 135 -8.22 -11.69 7.80
N LYS A 136 -9.55 -11.82 7.64
CA LYS A 136 -10.42 -12.35 8.69
C LYS A 136 -10.04 -13.77 9.08
N VAL A 137 -9.77 -14.65 8.10
CA VAL A 137 -9.30 -16.02 8.38
C VAL A 137 -7.95 -16.02 9.10
N LEU A 138 -7.01 -15.15 8.71
CA LEU A 138 -5.74 -15.01 9.41
C LEU A 138 -5.93 -14.60 10.89
N ILE A 139 -6.88 -13.69 11.16
CA ILE A 139 -7.19 -13.24 12.52
C ILE A 139 -7.91 -14.32 13.32
N ASP A 140 -9.06 -14.80 12.87
CA ASP A 140 -9.94 -15.66 13.67
C ASP A 140 -9.51 -17.13 13.67
N VAL A 141 -8.99 -17.64 12.55
CA VAL A 141 -8.68 -19.06 12.38
C VAL A 141 -7.20 -19.35 12.60
N ALA A 142 -6.32 -18.62 11.91
CA ALA A 142 -4.88 -18.76 12.15
C ALA A 142 -4.45 -18.14 13.49
N ALA A 143 -5.31 -17.34 14.11
CA ALA A 143 -5.08 -16.76 15.44
C ALA A 143 -3.74 -16.00 15.52
N VAL A 144 -3.42 -15.19 14.49
CA VAL A 144 -2.21 -14.37 14.50
C VAL A 144 -2.12 -13.54 15.80
N ASN A 145 -0.91 -13.42 16.34
CA ASN A 145 -0.67 -12.77 17.62
C ASN A 145 -0.71 -11.26 17.50
N THR A 146 -0.03 -10.72 16.49
CA THR A 146 0.04 -9.29 16.19
C THR A 146 -0.01 -9.07 14.69
N ILE A 147 -0.49 -7.90 14.28
CA ILE A 147 -0.45 -7.45 12.89
C ILE A 147 0.39 -6.18 12.83
N THR A 148 1.52 -6.23 12.15
CA THR A 148 2.34 -5.04 11.84
C THR A 148 2.07 -4.64 10.40
N LEU A 149 1.54 -3.44 10.19
CA LEU A 149 1.37 -2.80 8.90
C LEU A 149 2.61 -1.97 8.60
N LEU A 150 3.34 -2.32 7.55
CA LEU A 150 4.46 -1.53 7.06
C LEU A 150 4.04 -0.86 5.76
N ILE A 151 3.89 0.46 5.78
CA ILE A 151 3.32 1.25 4.69
C ILE A 151 4.21 2.42 4.33
N MET A 152 4.04 2.95 3.11
CA MET A 152 4.72 4.18 2.69
C MET A 152 3.89 5.42 3.07
N GLN A 153 4.54 6.57 3.19
CA GLN A 153 3.92 7.88 3.46
C GLN A 153 2.92 8.35 2.39
N VAL A 154 2.91 7.70 1.22
CA VAL A 154 2.09 8.10 0.09
C VAL A 154 0.61 7.73 0.30
N PRO A 155 -0.34 8.53 -0.22
CA PRO A 155 -1.76 8.36 0.09
C PRO A 155 -2.34 7.01 -0.35
N CYS A 156 -1.73 6.32 -1.32
CA CYS A 156 -2.21 5.02 -1.79
C CYS A 156 -2.10 3.91 -0.75
N CYS A 157 -1.19 4.01 0.23
CA CYS A 157 -1.05 2.98 1.26
C CYS A 157 -2.12 3.07 2.36
N GLY A 158 -2.86 4.17 2.46
CA GLY A 158 -3.98 4.29 3.41
C GLY A 158 -5.09 3.26 3.16
N GLY A 159 -5.25 2.79 1.92
CA GLY A 159 -6.19 1.72 1.59
C GLY A 159 -5.87 0.40 2.31
N LEU A 160 -4.59 0.08 2.50
CA LEU A 160 -4.17 -1.15 3.18
C LEU A 160 -4.47 -1.10 4.68
N VAL A 161 -4.25 0.06 5.30
CA VAL A 161 -4.61 0.28 6.71
C VAL A 161 -6.12 0.10 6.91
N ARG A 162 -6.92 0.76 6.07
CA ARG A 162 -8.39 0.66 6.14
C ARG A 162 -8.87 -0.77 5.93
N LEU A 163 -8.30 -1.50 4.97
CA LEU A 163 -8.65 -2.90 4.69
C LEU A 163 -8.44 -3.78 5.94
N VAL A 164 -7.27 -3.67 6.57
CA VAL A 164 -6.91 -4.46 7.75
C VAL A 164 -7.75 -4.07 8.97
N GLN A 165 -7.96 -2.77 9.22
CA GLN A 165 -8.85 -2.31 10.29
C GLN A 165 -10.29 -2.78 10.08
N THR A 166 -10.79 -2.74 8.85
CA THR A 166 -12.15 -3.21 8.52
C THR A 166 -12.28 -4.71 8.78
N ALA A 167 -11.32 -5.51 8.31
CA ALA A 167 -11.29 -6.95 8.57
C ALA A 167 -11.25 -7.24 10.07
N ALA A 168 -10.35 -6.60 10.82
CA ALA A 168 -10.23 -6.77 12.27
C ALA A 168 -11.48 -6.33 13.05
N GLY A 169 -12.17 -5.29 12.58
CA GLY A 169 -13.45 -4.84 13.14
C GLY A 169 -14.57 -5.87 13.00
N GLN A 170 -14.48 -6.75 11.99
CA GLN A 170 -15.46 -7.80 11.70
C GLN A 170 -15.07 -9.18 12.29
N CYS A 171 -13.91 -9.29 12.93
CA CYS A 171 -13.42 -10.51 13.56
C CYS A 171 -13.92 -10.64 15.01
N GLN A 172 -14.07 -11.89 15.46
CA GLN A 172 -14.36 -12.19 16.86
C GLN A 172 -13.13 -11.99 17.74
N ARG A 173 -11.97 -12.45 17.27
CA ARG A 173 -10.68 -12.26 17.94
C ARG A 173 -10.17 -10.84 17.72
N LYS A 174 -9.51 -10.28 18.73
CA LYS A 174 -8.78 -9.02 18.64
C LYS A 174 -7.29 -9.31 18.52
N ALA A 175 -6.72 -8.99 17.36
CA ALA A 175 -5.27 -8.97 17.14
C ALA A 175 -4.79 -7.51 17.22
N PRO A 176 -3.83 -7.17 18.10
CA PRO A 176 -3.24 -5.83 18.15
C PRO A 176 -2.64 -5.44 16.80
N ILE A 177 -2.91 -4.21 16.36
CA ILE A 177 -2.44 -3.68 15.09
C ILE A 177 -1.42 -2.57 15.36
N LYS A 178 -0.22 -2.70 14.79
CA LYS A 178 0.81 -1.66 14.78
C LYS A 178 0.97 -1.13 13.36
N VAL A 179 1.05 0.19 13.19
CA VAL A 179 1.33 0.82 11.89
C VAL A 179 2.68 1.50 11.93
N ILE A 180 3.52 1.17 10.95
CA ILE A 180 4.82 1.79 10.69
C ILE A 180 4.74 2.47 9.33
N VAL A 181 5.06 3.77 9.30
CA VAL A 181 5.05 4.60 8.08
C VAL A 181 6.48 4.94 7.68
N ILE A 182 6.85 4.56 6.46
CA ILE A 182 8.15 4.79 5.86
C ILE A 182 8.06 5.91 4.82
N ASP A 183 9.00 6.84 4.83
CA ASP A 183 9.09 7.87 3.79
C ASP A 183 9.64 7.31 2.47
N ILE A 184 9.65 8.13 1.43
CA ILE A 184 10.20 7.77 0.11
C ILE A 184 11.73 7.58 0.10
N LYS A 185 12.42 7.93 1.20
CA LYS A 185 13.87 7.81 1.35
C LYS A 185 14.27 6.59 2.20
N GLY A 186 13.30 5.85 2.74
CA GLY A 186 13.53 4.66 3.56
C GLY A 186 13.61 4.93 5.06
N GLU A 187 13.23 6.13 5.51
CA GLU A 187 13.24 6.50 6.93
C GLU A 187 11.88 6.23 7.60
N GLU A 188 11.91 5.78 8.85
CA GLU A 188 10.68 5.61 9.66
C GLU A 188 10.16 6.98 10.12
N LEU A 189 8.96 7.35 9.68
CA LEU A 189 8.30 8.60 10.08
C LEU A 189 7.43 8.44 11.32
N ARG A 190 6.76 7.29 11.44
CA ARG A 190 5.78 7.02 12.50
C ARG A 190 5.68 5.54 12.79
N ASN A 191 5.47 5.22 14.05
CA ASN A 191 5.33 3.86 14.56
C ASN A 191 4.40 3.88 15.77
N GLU A 192 3.16 3.43 15.58
CA GLU A 192 2.07 3.59 16.56
C GLU A 192 1.18 2.35 16.59
N TRP A 193 0.51 2.14 17.72
CA TRP A 193 -0.52 1.12 17.90
C TRP A 193 -1.89 1.73 17.63
N LEU A 194 -2.77 0.98 16.95
CA LEU A 194 -4.15 1.36 16.66
C LEU A 194 -5.15 0.72 17.63
#